data_AF-A0A7V4UP93-F1
#
_entry.id   AF-A0A7V4UP93-F1
#
_cell.length_a   1.000
_cell.length_b   1.000
_cell.length_c   1.000
_cell.angle_alpha   90.00
_cell.angle_beta   90.00
_cell.angle_gamma   90.00
#
_symmetry.space_group_name_H-M   'P 1'
#
loop_
_entity.id
_entity.type
_entity.pdbx_description
1 polymer ?
#
loop_
_entity_poly.entity_id
_entity_poly.type
_entity_poly.pdbx_seq_one_letter_code
_entity_poly.pdbx_strand_id
1 'polypeptide(L)' 'MTGEGRIRALAGVDLEVRDREFFGVIGPTGCGKTTLLNIIAGLEKPTGGGVEFVGEQRTR' A
#
# COMPACT_ATOMS: atom_id res chain seq x y z
N MET A 1 19.53 14.06 -7.95
CA MET A 1 19.91 12.68 -8.32
C MET A 1 18.73 12.07 -9.06
N THR A 2 18.78 12.07 -10.39
CA THR A 2 17.76 11.46 -11.25
C THR A 2 17.99 9.95 -11.27
N GLY A 3 17.27 9.22 -10.42
CA GLY A 3 17.39 7.77 -10.32
C GLY A 3 16.58 7.08 -11.40
N GLU A 4 17.23 6.74 -12.52
CA GLU A 4 16.73 5.74 -13.48
C GLU A 4 16.87 4.33 -12.87
N GLY A 5 16.14 4.06 -11.80
CA GLY A 5 16.18 2.78 -11.10
C GLY A 5 14.80 2.44 -10.54
N ARG A 6 14.35 1.20 -10.76
CA ARG A 6 13.09 0.70 -10.20
C ARG A 6 13.26 0.59 -8.68
N ILE A 7 12.69 1.53 -7.93
CA ILE A 7 12.73 1.52 -6.46
C ILE A 7 11.68 0.55 -5.94
N ARG A 8 12.09 -0.36 -5.05
CA ARG A 8 11.15 -1.22 -4.32
C ARG A 8 10.54 -0.44 -3.16
N ALA A 9 9.35 0.10 -3.36
CA ALA A 9 8.64 0.86 -2.32
C ALA A 9 8.07 -0.01 -1.19
N LEU A 10 7.63 -1.25 -1.50
CA LEU A 10 7.07 -2.19 -0.54
C LEU A 10 7.73 -3.56 -0.66
N ALA A 11 7.94 -4.21 0.48
CA ALA A 11 8.68 -5.47 0.59
C ALA A 11 7.80 -6.72 0.80
N GLY A 12 6.56 -6.71 0.27
CA GLY A 12 5.55 -7.71 0.60
C GLY A 12 4.91 -7.35 1.95
N VAL A 13 3.65 -6.94 1.92
CA VAL A 13 2.91 -6.48 3.10
C VAL A 13 1.59 -7.22 3.12
N ASP A 14 1.34 -7.95 4.20
CA ASP A 14 0.06 -8.56 4.50
C ASP A 14 -0.59 -7.74 5.63
N LEU A 15 -1.78 -7.22 5.36
CA LEU A 15 -2.54 -6.37 6.29
C LEU A 15 -4.02 -6.73 6.21
N GLU A 16 -4.61 -7.04 7.35
CA GLU A 16 -6.06 -7.18 7.53
C GLU A 16 -6.52 -6.12 8.52
N VAL A 17 -7.56 -5.36 8.16
CA VAL A 17 -8.18 -4.36 9.03
C VAL A 17 -9.64 -4.75 9.19
N ARG A 18 -10.06 -5.00 10.42
CA ARG A 18 -11.40 -5.50 10.74
C ARG A 18 -12.44 -4.37 10.72
N ASP A 19 -13.71 -4.74 10.61
CA ASP A 19 -14.81 -3.79 10.80
C ASP A 19 -14.65 -3.05 12.14
N ARG A 20 -14.76 -1.72 12.09
CA ARG A 20 -14.58 -0.80 13.22
C ARG A 20 -13.18 -0.80 13.85
N GLU A 21 -12.16 -1.31 13.18
CA GLU A 21 -10.77 -1.19 13.61
C GLU A 21 -10.17 0.16 13.17
N PHE A 22 -9.45 0.81 14.09
CA PHE A 22 -8.63 1.98 13.78
C PHE A 22 -7.16 1.55 13.74
N PHE A 23 -6.50 1.79 12.61
CA PHE A 23 -5.09 1.46 12.43
C PHE A 23 -4.29 2.67 11.96
N GLY A 24 -2.96 2.61 12.12
CA GLY A 24 -2.04 3.64 11.66
C GLY A 24 -0.74 3.03 11.14
N VAL A 25 -0.08 3.73 10.20
CA VAL A 25 1.20 3.32 9.61
C VAL A 25 2.30 4.29 10.04
N ILE A 26 3.33 3.78 10.72
CA ILE A 26 4.43 4.58 11.28
C ILE A 26 5.76 4.07 10.74
N GLY A 27 6.70 4.98 10.48
CA GLY A 27 8.05 4.63 10.03
C GLY A 27 8.83 5.83 9.46
N PRO A 28 10.14 5.68 9.22
CA PRO A 28 11.01 6.76 8.71
C PRO A 28 10.56 7.34 7.37
N THR A 29 11.01 8.55 7.03
CA THR A 29 10.78 9.13 5.70
C THR A 29 11.34 8.22 4.60
N GLY A 30 10.57 8.00 3.54
CA GLY A 30 10.98 7.17 2.41
C GLY A 30 10.73 5.66 2.56
N CYS A 31 10.21 5.17 3.69
CA CYS A 31 9.99 3.74 3.89
C CYS A 31 8.73 3.16 3.20
N GLY A 32 8.07 3.92 2.32
CA GLY A 32 6.93 3.43 1.52
C GLY A 32 5.53 3.66 2.12
N LYS A 33 5.38 4.40 3.23
CA LYS A 33 4.06 4.65 3.86
C LYS A 33 3.03 5.26 2.92
N THR A 34 3.38 6.34 2.23
CA THR A 34 2.49 7.03 1.29
C THR A 34 2.11 6.11 0.13
N THR A 35 3.06 5.33 -0.39
CA THR A 35 2.78 4.32 -1.41
C THR A 35 1.80 3.26 -0.91
N LEU A 36 2.01 2.72 0.31
CA LEU A 36 1.08 1.76 0.91
C LEU A 36 -0.33 2.35 1.05
N LEU A 37 -0.45 3.56 1.60
CA LEU A 37 -1.75 4.22 1.81
C LEU A 37 -2.43 4.57 0.48
N ASN A 38 -1.69 4.97 -0.56
CA ASN A 38 -2.24 5.22 -1.89
C ASN A 38 -2.75 3.93 -2.53
N ILE A 39 -2.01 2.81 -2.39
CA ILE A 39 -2.45 1.50 -2.88
C ILE A 39 -3.74 1.07 -2.16
N ILE A 40 -3.79 1.21 -0.82
CA ILE A 40 -4.99 0.92 -0.03
C ILE A 40 -6.15 1.81 -0.48
N ALA A 41 -5.93 3.11 -0.70
CA ALA A 41 -6.97 4.02 -1.16
C ALA A 41 -7.41 3.82 -2.62
N GLY A 42 -6.76 2.91 -3.37
CA GLY A 42 -7.00 2.71 -4.80
C GLY A 42 -6.48 3.85 -5.69
N LEU A 43 -5.60 4.69 -5.17
CA LEU A 43 -4.97 5.81 -5.90
C LEU A 43 -3.73 5.38 -6.68
N GLU A 44 -3.15 4.23 -6.34
CA GLU A 44 -1.97 3.67 -6.99
C GLU A 44 -2.13 2.15 -7.16
N LYS A 45 -1.72 1.61 -8.32
CA LYS A 45 -1.85 0.19 -8.60
C LYS A 45 -0.67 -0.59 -8.00
N PRO A 46 -0.90 -1.68 -7.24
CA PRO A 46 0.19 -2.49 -6.74
C PRO A 46 0.94 -3.17 -7.89
N THR A 47 2.26 -3.33 -7.75
CA THR A 47 3.07 -4.09 -8.73
C THR A 47 2.78 -5.60 -8.66
N GLY A 48 2.29 -6.09 -7.52
CA GLY A 48 1.83 -7.47 -7.31
C GLY A 48 0.97 -7.57 -6.05
N GLY A 49 0.21 -8.66 -5.92
CA GLY A 49 -0.82 -8.79 -4.88
C GLY A 49 -2.11 -8.04 -5.22
N GLY A 50 -2.92 -7.73 -4.20
CA GLY A 50 -4.20 -7.04 -4.37
C GLY A 50 -4.71 -6.39 -3.07
N VAL A 51 -5.76 -5.59 -3.20
CA VAL A 51 -6.48 -4.97 -2.08
C VAL A 51 -7.96 -5.26 -2.23
N GLU A 52 -8.57 -5.73 -1.14
CA GLU A 52 -9.99 -6.06 -1.05
C GLU A 52 -10.65 -5.20 0.04
N PHE A 53 -11.80 -4.61 -0.29
CA PHE A 53 -12.63 -3.84 0.64
C PHE A 53 -14.00 -4.47 0.74
N VAL A 54 -14.39 -4.94 1.93
CA VAL A 54 -15.76 -5.42 2.19
C VAL A 54 -16.20 -6.50 1.18
N GLY A 55 -15.29 -7.39 0.77
CA GLY A 55 -15.57 -8.40 -0.26
C GLY A 55 -15.40 -7.93 -1.71
N GLU A 56 -15.14 -6.65 -1.96
CA GLU A 56 -14.91 -6.09 -3.30
C GLU A 56 -13.42 -5.91 -3.60
N GLN A 57 -12.96 -6.53 -4.68
CA GLN A 57 -11.58 -6.35 -5.18
C GLN A 57 -11.43 -4.98 -5.85
N ARG A 58 -10.53 -4.14 -5.33
CA ARG A 58 -10.20 -2.81 -5.88
C ARG A 58 -8.82 -2.88 -6.54
N THR A 59 -8.77 -3.40 -7.77
CA THR A 59 -7.51 -3.50 -8.55
C THR A 59 -7.56 -2.81 -9.92
N ARG A 60 -8.57 -1.95 -10.16
CA ARG A 60 -8.74 -1.23 -11.43
C ARG A 60 -8.01 0.09 -11.42
#